data_AF-A0A6I4IF47-F1
#
_entry.id   AF-A0A6I4IF47-F1
#
_cell.length_a   1.000
_cell.length_b   1.000
_cell.length_c   1.000
_cell.angle_alpha   90.00
_cell.angle_beta   90.00
_cell.angle_gamma   90.00
#
_symmetry.space_group_name_H-M   'P 1'
#
loop_
_entity.id
_entity.type
_entity.pdbx_description
1 polymer ?
#
loop_
_entity_poly.entity_id
_entity_poly.type
_entity_poly.pdbx_seq_one_letter_code
_entity_poly.pdbx_strand_id
1 'polypeptide(L)' 'MEQNPNIASLGFYSADGFFQPLKGLNTSNLEFVSRSLYELEMMLDENVRSERYEKCAQIRDEIIRRAISRT' A
#
# COMPACT_ATOMS: atom_id res chain seq x y z
N MET A 1 -4.31 -11.15 20.13
CA MET A 1 -3.83 -10.26 19.05
C MET A 1 -5.04 -9.93 18.20
N GLU A 2 -5.69 -8.80 18.46
CA GLU A 2 -6.84 -8.34 17.66
C GLU A 2 -6.38 -8.09 16.23
N GLN A 3 -6.95 -8.83 15.27
CA GLN A 3 -6.80 -8.51 13.85
C GLN A 3 -7.68 -7.29 13.57
N ASN A 4 -7.05 -6.20 13.13
CA ASN A 4 -7.73 -5.01 12.63
C ASN A 4 -8.59 -5.41 11.40
N PRO A 5 -9.93 -5.31 11.47
CA PRO A 5 -10.82 -5.82 10.42
C PRO A 5 -10.81 -5.01 9.11
N ASN A 6 -10.00 -3.94 9.01
CA ASN A 6 -9.96 -3.05 7.83
C ASN A 6 -8.85 -3.35 6.82
N ILE A 7 -8.04 -4.39 6.99
CA ILE A 7 -7.08 -4.81 5.96
C ILE A 7 -7.76 -5.87 5.11
N ALA A 8 -8.34 -5.47 3.97
CA ALA A 8 -8.83 -6.41 2.96
C ALA A 8 -7.66 -7.29 2.49
N SER A 9 -7.51 -8.49 3.07
CA SER A 9 -6.40 -9.38 2.75
C SER A 9 -6.69 -10.08 1.43
N LEU A 10 -5.83 -9.85 0.43
CA LEU A 10 -5.87 -10.61 -0.81
C LEU A 10 -5.25 -12.00 -0.59
N GLY A 11 -5.72 -13.02 -1.31
CA GLY A 11 -5.23 -14.40 -1.15
C GLY A 11 -5.65 -15.32 -2.29
N PHE A 12 -5.07 -16.51 -2.32
CA PHE A 12 -5.44 -17.57 -3.24
C PHE A 12 -6.46 -18.51 -2.60
N TYR A 13 -7.46 -18.92 -3.37
CA TYR A 13 -8.36 -20.02 -3.01
C TYR A 13 -7.91 -21.28 -3.72
N SER A 14 -7.67 -22.35 -2.97
CA SER A 14 -7.51 -23.70 -3.52
C SER A 14 -8.86 -24.38 -3.69
N ALA A 15 -8.90 -25.43 -4.53
CA ALA A 15 -10.12 -26.15 -4.88
C ALA A 15 -10.77 -26.89 -3.69
N ASP A 16 -10.01 -27.13 -2.62
CA ASP A 16 -10.47 -27.71 -1.35
C ASP A 16 -11.02 -26.66 -0.37
N GLY A 17 -11.08 -25.38 -0.78
CA GLY A 17 -11.60 -24.27 0.03
C GLY A 17 -10.59 -23.64 0.98
N PHE A 18 -9.32 -24.05 0.95
CA PHE A 18 -8.28 -23.39 1.74
C PHE A 18 -7.95 -22.01 1.15
N PHE A 19 -7.92 -21.00 2.03
CA PHE A 19 -7.55 -19.62 1.68
C PHE A 19 -6.11 -19.36 2.13
N GLN A 20 -5.22 -19.14 1.17
CA GLN A 20 -3.85 -18.74 1.43
C GLN A 20 -3.73 -17.21 1.34
N PRO A 21 -3.62 -16.49 2.47
CA PRO A 21 -3.45 -15.04 2.44
C PRO A 21 -2.09 -14.69 1.82
N LEU A 22 -2.10 -13.76 0.86
CA LEU A 22 -0.89 -13.15 0.31
C LEU A 22 -0.35 -12.17 1.35
N LYS A 23 0.56 -12.67 2.22
CA LYS A 23 1.26 -11.84 3.18
C LYS A 23 1.97 -10.69 2.45
N GLY A 24 1.57 -9.45 2.77
CA GLY A 24 2.18 -8.23 2.24
C GLY A 24 1.46 -7.58 1.05
N LEU A 25 0.41 -8.20 0.49
CA LEU A 25 -0.41 -7.56 -0.54
C LEU A 25 -1.54 -6.76 0.13
N ASN A 26 -1.19 -5.57 0.63
CA ASN A 26 -2.17 -4.61 1.11
C ASN A 26 -2.79 -3.85 -0.08
N THR A 27 -4.13 -3.78 -0.14
CA THR A 27 -4.84 -3.00 -1.15
C THR A 27 -4.53 -1.51 -1.07
N SER A 28 -4.11 -1.00 0.10
CA SER A 28 -3.71 0.40 0.24
C SER A 28 -2.51 0.77 -0.65
N ASN A 29 -1.62 -0.19 -0.96
CA ASN A 29 -0.45 0.08 -1.79
C ASN A 29 -0.72 -0.13 -3.29
N LEU A 30 -1.79 -0.83 -3.66
CA LEU A 30 -2.18 -1.05 -5.06
C LEU A 30 -2.47 0.28 -5.78
N GLU A 31 -2.98 1.29 -5.06
CA GLU A 31 -3.21 2.65 -5.57
C GLU A 31 -1.93 3.27 -6.14
N PHE A 32 -0.75 2.87 -5.64
CA PHE A 32 0.53 3.46 -5.98
C PHE A 32 1.33 2.67 -7.03
N VAL A 33 1.01 1.39 -7.27
CA VAL A 33 1.82 0.49 -8.11
C VAL A 33 1.99 1.01 -9.53
N SER A 34 0.93 1.60 -10.11
CA SER A 34 0.96 2.16 -11.48
C SER A 34 1.50 3.58 -11.56
N ARG A 35 1.82 4.21 -10.42
CA ARG A 35 2.31 5.60 -10.36
C ARG A 35 3.82 5.66 -10.53
N SER A 36 4.29 6.67 -11.24
CA SER A 36 5.71 7.07 -11.25
C SER A 36 6.13 7.71 -9.92
N LEU A 37 7.43 7.84 -9.66
CA LEU A 37 7.92 8.55 -8.46
C LEU A 37 7.46 10.01 -8.43
N TYR A 38 7.49 10.69 -9.59
CA TYR A 38 7.03 12.07 -9.72
C TYR A 38 5.54 12.22 -9.36
N GLU A 39 4.69 11.31 -9.84
CA GLU A 39 3.27 11.32 -9.46
C GLU A 39 3.06 11.08 -7.97
N LEU A 40 3.87 10.22 -7.34
CA LEU A 40 3.79 9.99 -5.89
C LEU A 40 4.19 11.23 -5.09
N GLU A 41 5.21 11.97 -5.53
CA GLU A 41 5.60 13.24 -4.90
C GLU A 41 4.50 14.31 -5.03
N MET A 42 3.86 14.41 -6.21
CA MET A 42 2.71 15.29 -6.40
C MET A 42 1.53 14.90 -5.50
N MET A 43 1.21 13.62 -5.42
CA MET A 43 0.15 13.11 -4.54
C MET A 43 0.48 13.39 -3.06
N LEU A 44 1.75 13.29 -2.66
CA LEU A 44 2.16 13.60 -1.30
C LEU A 44 1.91 15.07 -0.97
N ASP A 45 2.30 15.99 -1.84
CA ASP A 45 2.07 17.43 -1.65
C ASP A 45 0.56 17.75 -1.55
N GLU A 46 -0.26 17.17 -2.44
CA GLU A 46 -1.72 17.33 -2.39
C GLU A 46 -2.32 16.83 -1.06
N ASN A 47 -1.88 15.67 -0.58
CA ASN A 47 -2.39 15.09 0.67
C ASN A 47 -1.88 15.84 1.91
N VAL A 48 -0.67 16.41 1.88
CA VAL A 48 -0.16 17.30 2.94
C VAL A 48 -1.01 18.56 3.03
N ARG A 49 -1.30 19.22 1.90
CA ARG A 49 -2.17 20.41 1.86
C ARG A 49 -3.60 20.12 2.32
N SER A 50 -4.04 18.88 2.13
CA SER A 50 -5.37 18.40 2.55
C SER A 50 -5.38 17.80 3.96
N GLU A 51 -4.25 17.87 4.70
CA GLU A 51 -4.07 17.31 6.05
C GLU A 51 -4.40 15.80 6.16
N ARG A 52 -4.26 15.05 5.07
CA ARG A 52 -4.52 13.60 5.01
C ARG A 52 -3.29 12.79 5.41
N TYR A 53 -2.84 12.96 6.66
CA TYR A 53 -1.55 12.45 7.13
C TYR A 53 -1.40 10.92 7.06
N GLU A 54 -2.48 10.16 7.19
CA GLU A 54 -2.45 8.70 7.00
C GLU A 54 -2.04 8.33 5.56
N LYS A 55 -2.62 9.01 4.56
CA LYS A 55 -2.22 8.83 3.16
C LYS A 55 -0.78 9.29 2.92
N CYS A 56 -0.36 10.39 3.56
CA CYS A 56 1.02 10.85 3.47
C CYS A 56 2.01 9.79 3.96
N ALA A 57 1.71 9.09 5.05
CA ALA A 57 2.55 8.01 5.57
C ALA A 57 2.65 6.84 4.56
N GLN A 58 1.52 6.43 3.97
CA GLN A 58 1.48 5.38 2.96
C GLN A 58 2.30 5.72 1.72
N ILE A 59 2.16 6.95 1.19
CA ILE A 59 2.90 7.43 0.03
C ILE A 59 4.41 7.54 0.34
N ARG A 60 4.77 8.05 1.53
CA ARG A 60 6.16 8.12 1.98
C ARG A 60 6.81 6.74 2.04
N ASP A 61 6.14 5.78 2.67
CA ASP A 61 6.65 4.42 2.83
C ASP A 61 6.80 3.74 1.46
N GLU A 62 5.89 4.02 0.53
CA GLU A 62 5.97 3.58 -0.86
C GLU A 62 7.21 4.15 -1.59
N ILE A 63 7.47 5.46 -1.47
CA ILE A 63 8.64 6.14 -2.05
C ILE A 63 9.95 5.56 -1.48
N ILE A 64 10.05 5.43 -0.15
CA ILE A 64 11.25 4.90 0.52
C ILE A 64 11.55 3.48 0.06
N ARG A 65 10.53 2.62 0.02
CA ARG A 65 10.69 1.24 -0.41
C ARG A 65 11.20 1.14 -1.86
N ARG A 66 10.75 2.01 -2.76
CA ARG A 66 11.29 2.08 -4.14
C ARG A 66 12.72 2.59 -4.20
N ALA A 67 13.10 3.51 -3.33
CA ALA A 67 14.47 3.99 -3.23
C ALA A 67 15.42 2.85 -2.80
N ILE A 68 15.03 2.08 -1.77
CA ILE A 68 15.79 0.91 -1.29
C ILE A 68 15.92 -0.16 -2.38
N SER A 69 14.84 -0.46 -3.12
CA SER A 69 14.88 -1.48 -4.18
C SER A 69 15.73 -1.11 -5.41
N ARG A 70 16.19 0.14 -5.53
CA ARG A 70 17.06 0.59 -6.63
C ARG A 70 18.55 0.54 -6.29
N THR A 71 18.88 0.41 -5.00
CA THR A 71 20.23 0.13 -4.48
C THR A 71 20.52 -1.35 -4.46
#